data_AF-A0A961LWD1-F1
#
_entry.id   AF-A0A961LWD1-F1
#
_cell.length_a   1.000
_cell.length_b   1.000
_cell.length_c   1.000
_cell.angle_alpha   90.00
_cell.angle_beta   90.00
_cell.angle_gamma   90.00
#
_symmetry.space_group_name_H-M   'P 1'
#
loop_
_entity.id
_entity.type
_entity.pdbx_description
1 polymer ?
#
loop_
_entity_poly.entity_id
_entity_poly.type
_entity_poly.pdbx_seq_one_letter_code
_entity_poly.pdbx_strand_id
1 'polypeptide(L)'
;MDQTDTGLKAVMKALSDVVEPALDPADPLAREQLRLAIEYVGFVRKRIDYLHGRERFDLRHYAGVARAFVAAGLPDDAPGASYLRQTLVAGEALLAQAGARTDQLREGAMELGHVVSTVVQGLGSLPAPMATALRRIVLDATEEKLHFERLWYAPVGFEAVLPTGRSLEDFLR
;
A
#
# COMPACT_ATOMS: atom_id res chain seq x y z
N MET A 1 -19.03 10.18 17.78
CA MET A 1 -19.16 8.84 17.16
C MET A 1 -19.00 9.05 15.67
N ASP A 2 -18.07 8.36 15.02
CA ASP A 2 -17.90 8.49 13.57
C ASP A 2 -19.12 7.90 12.85
N GLN A 3 -19.75 8.73 12.02
CA GLN A 3 -20.91 8.36 11.21
C GLN A 3 -20.55 7.26 10.20
N THR A 4 -19.29 7.22 9.74
CA THR A 4 -18.82 6.25 8.76
C THR A 4 -18.69 4.86 9.38
N ASP A 5 -17.96 4.71 10.50
CA ASP A 5 -17.91 3.44 11.25
C ASP A 5 -19.31 2.94 11.63
N THR A 6 -20.19 3.85 12.08
CA THR A 6 -21.56 3.51 12.45
C THR A 6 -22.38 3.02 11.24
N GLY A 7 -22.27 3.71 10.11
CA GLY A 7 -22.93 3.31 8.87
C GLY A 7 -22.46 1.95 8.37
N LEU A 8 -21.16 1.69 8.38
CA LEU A 8 -20.59 0.39 7.99
C LEU A 8 -21.08 -0.75 8.90
N LYS A 9 -21.16 -0.53 10.22
CA LYS A 9 -21.78 -1.50 11.15
C LYS A 9 -23.22 -1.80 10.79
N ALA A 10 -24.01 -0.76 10.51
CA ALA A 10 -25.43 -0.90 10.17
C ALA A 10 -25.61 -1.68 8.86
N VAL A 11 -24.78 -1.40 7.84
CA VAL A 11 -24.78 -2.15 6.57
C VAL A 11 -24.47 -3.62 6.81
N MET A 12 -23.40 -3.95 7.54
CA MET A 12 -23.07 -5.35 7.86
C MET A 12 -24.24 -6.06 8.55
N LYS A 13 -24.85 -5.40 9.55
CA LYS A 13 -26.01 -5.94 10.27
C LYS A 13 -27.21 -6.18 9.36
N ALA A 14 -27.53 -5.24 8.47
CA ALA A 14 -28.63 -5.40 7.51
C ALA A 14 -28.37 -6.55 6.54
N LEU A 15 -27.14 -6.69 6.05
CA LEU A 15 -26.75 -7.79 5.16
C LEU A 15 -26.88 -9.15 5.86
N SER A 16 -26.41 -9.28 7.11
CA SER A 16 -26.48 -10.53 7.86
C SER A 16 -27.88 -10.88 8.38
N ASP A 17 -28.62 -9.89 8.90
CA ASP A 17 -29.87 -10.16 9.62
C ASP A 17 -31.10 -10.14 8.71
N VAL A 18 -31.02 -9.48 7.55
CA VAL A 18 -32.16 -9.29 6.64
C VAL A 18 -31.89 -9.90 5.28
N VAL A 19 -30.73 -9.62 4.67
CA VAL A 19 -30.45 -10.06 3.28
C VAL A 19 -30.06 -11.53 3.22
N GLU A 20 -29.12 -12.00 4.06
CA GLU A 20 -28.68 -13.40 4.05
C GLU A 20 -29.83 -14.40 4.27
N PRO A 21 -30.78 -14.19 5.21
CA PRO A 21 -31.92 -15.08 5.39
C PRO A 21 -32.94 -15.04 4.23
N ALA A 22 -32.95 -13.97 3.43
CA ALA A 22 -33.86 -13.81 2.31
C ALA A 22 -33.34 -14.44 1.00
N LEU A 23 -32.09 -14.90 0.96
CA LEU A 23 -31.53 -15.60 -0.19
C LEU A 23 -32.18 -16.98 -0.39
N ASP A 24 -32.32 -17.39 -1.65
CA ASP A 24 -32.77 -18.73 -2.00
C ASP A 24 -31.86 -19.79 -1.36
N PRO A 25 -32.38 -20.68 -0.49
CA PRO A 25 -31.60 -21.74 0.11
C PRO A 25 -30.96 -22.70 -0.90
N ALA A 26 -31.51 -22.80 -2.11
CA ALA A 26 -31.00 -23.62 -3.19
C ALA A 26 -29.81 -23.00 -3.96
N ASP A 27 -29.46 -21.73 -3.69
CA ASP A 27 -28.30 -21.05 -4.27
C ASP A 27 -27.18 -20.86 -3.23
N PRO A 28 -26.31 -21.88 -3.01
CA PRO A 28 -25.21 -21.77 -2.08
C PRO A 28 -24.16 -20.73 -2.52
N LEU A 29 -24.03 -20.48 -3.82
CA LEU A 29 -23.08 -19.52 -4.36
C LEU A 29 -23.48 -18.09 -3.97
N ALA A 30 -24.75 -17.73 -4.07
CA ALA A 30 -25.24 -16.43 -3.64
C ALA A 30 -24.94 -16.15 -2.16
N ARG A 31 -25.10 -17.16 -1.29
CA ARG A 31 -24.78 -17.03 0.14
C ARG A 31 -23.29 -16.84 0.37
N GLU A 32 -22.45 -17.58 -0.33
CA GLU A 32 -21.00 -17.44 -0.24
C GLU A 32 -20.54 -16.05 -0.69
N GLN A 33 -21.02 -15.56 -1.83
CA GLN A 33 -20.67 -14.23 -2.34
C GLN A 33 -21.14 -13.12 -1.39
N LEU A 34 -22.33 -13.25 -0.76
CA LEU A 34 -22.79 -12.29 0.24
C LEU A 34 -21.88 -12.27 1.47
N ARG A 35 -21.43 -13.44 1.95
CA ARG A 35 -20.49 -13.51 3.09
C ARG A 35 -19.17 -12.83 2.79
N LEU A 36 -18.60 -13.07 1.61
CA LEU A 36 -17.39 -12.38 1.16
C LEU A 36 -17.58 -10.85 1.13
N ALA A 37 -18.75 -10.38 0.68
CA ALA A 37 -19.06 -8.95 0.70
C ALA A 37 -19.15 -8.38 2.13
N ILE A 38 -19.80 -9.08 3.07
CA ILE A 38 -19.90 -8.69 4.48
C ILE A 38 -18.50 -8.64 5.12
N GLU A 39 -17.67 -9.65 4.86
CA GLU A 39 -16.29 -9.71 5.34
C GLU A 39 -15.45 -8.55 4.81
N TYR A 40 -15.60 -8.21 3.53
CA TYR A 40 -14.91 -7.07 2.92
C TYR A 40 -15.34 -5.74 3.54
N VAL A 41 -16.64 -5.53 3.78
CA VAL A 41 -17.13 -4.34 4.51
C VAL A 41 -16.53 -4.28 5.93
N GLY A 42 -16.46 -5.42 6.62
CA GLY A 42 -15.80 -5.53 7.91
C GLY A 42 -14.31 -5.20 7.87
N PHE A 43 -13.60 -5.61 6.81
CA PHE A 43 -12.21 -5.23 6.55
C PHE A 43 -12.07 -3.72 6.34
N VAL A 44 -12.87 -3.11 5.46
CA VAL A 44 -12.84 -1.66 5.21
C VAL A 44 -13.05 -0.89 6.50
N ARG A 45 -14.05 -1.30 7.30
CA ARG A 45 -14.34 -0.70 8.60
C ARG A 45 -13.15 -0.75 9.57
N LYS A 46 -12.39 -1.84 9.60
CA LYS A 46 -11.17 -1.98 10.42
C LYS A 46 -9.98 -1.16 9.89
N ARG A 47 -10.04 -0.68 8.64
CA ARG A 47 -8.92 -0.03 7.95
C ARG A 47 -9.12 1.44 7.63
N ILE A 48 -10.35 1.94 7.71
CA ILE A 48 -10.71 3.29 7.27
C ILE A 48 -9.90 4.37 7.99
N ASP A 49 -9.71 4.25 9.30
CA ASP A 49 -8.96 5.21 10.12
C ASP A 49 -7.46 5.23 9.80
N TYR A 50 -6.95 4.18 9.15
CA TYR A 50 -5.54 4.03 8.81
C TYR A 50 -5.22 4.40 7.37
N LEU A 51 -6.21 4.74 6.54
CA LEU A 51 -6.00 5.02 5.11
C LEU A 51 -4.97 6.12 4.88
N HIS A 52 -5.06 7.22 5.62
CA HIS A 52 -4.09 8.31 5.50
C HIS A 52 -2.66 7.85 5.84
N GLY A 53 -2.49 7.13 6.95
CA GLY A 53 -1.20 6.60 7.36
C GLY A 53 -0.62 5.61 6.35
N ARG A 54 -1.47 4.81 5.69
CA ARG A 54 -1.05 3.90 4.61
C ARG A 54 -0.49 4.66 3.43
N GLU A 55 -1.19 5.68 2.92
CA GLU A 55 -0.69 6.44 1.77
C GLU A 55 0.63 7.15 2.12
N ARG A 56 0.79 7.64 3.37
CA ARG A 56 2.07 8.18 3.85
C ARG A 56 3.17 7.12 3.92
N PHE A 57 2.85 5.90 4.35
CA PHE A 57 3.78 4.77 4.35
C PHE A 57 4.22 4.41 2.93
N ASP A 58 3.28 4.27 1.99
CA ASP A 58 3.56 3.92 0.60
C ASP A 58 4.44 4.97 -0.08
N LEU A 59 4.15 6.27 0.11
CA LEU A 59 5.01 7.34 -0.39
C LEU A 59 6.40 7.33 0.25
N ARG A 60 6.50 7.13 1.57
CA ARG A 60 7.80 7.01 2.27
C ARG A 60 8.63 5.84 1.73
N HIS A 61 7.99 4.70 1.48
CA HIS A 61 8.64 3.52 0.95
C HIS A 61 9.29 3.81 -0.41
N TYR A 62 8.53 4.32 -1.38
CA TYR A 62 9.09 4.63 -2.70
C TYR A 62 10.09 5.78 -2.67
N ALA A 63 9.92 6.78 -1.80
CA ALA A 63 10.91 7.83 -1.58
C ALA A 63 12.22 7.28 -1.01
N GLY A 64 12.14 6.31 -0.09
CA GLY A 64 13.31 5.60 0.43
C GLY A 64 14.08 4.87 -0.67
N VAL A 65 13.39 4.12 -1.54
CA VAL A 65 14.00 3.42 -2.69
C VAL A 65 14.64 4.41 -3.65
N ALA A 66 13.91 5.44 -4.07
CA ALA A 66 14.42 6.47 -4.98
C ALA A 66 15.64 7.20 -4.41
N ARG A 67 15.61 7.56 -3.12
CA ARG A 67 16.76 8.17 -2.42
C ARG A 67 17.96 7.23 -2.39
N ALA A 68 17.74 5.94 -2.15
CA ALA A 68 18.81 4.95 -2.15
C ALA A 68 19.43 4.77 -3.55
N PHE A 69 18.64 4.81 -4.63
CA PHE A 69 19.17 4.82 -6.00
C PHE A 69 20.07 6.03 -6.26
N VAL A 70 19.61 7.23 -5.85
CA VAL A 70 20.40 8.46 -5.96
C VAL A 70 21.71 8.35 -5.20
N ALA A 71 21.66 7.87 -3.95
CA ALA A 71 22.83 7.70 -3.09
C ALA A 71 23.81 6.63 -3.62
N ALA A 72 23.30 5.60 -4.30
CA ALA A 72 24.10 4.56 -4.95
C ALA A 72 24.74 5.01 -6.27
N GLY A 73 24.52 6.25 -6.70
CA GLY A 73 25.14 6.82 -7.89
C GLY A 73 24.41 6.49 -9.18
N LEU A 74 23.07 6.39 -9.16
CA LEU A 74 22.27 6.33 -10.39
C LEU A 74 22.70 7.45 -11.36
N PRO A 75 23.17 7.11 -12.58
CA PRO A 75 23.61 8.11 -13.56
C PRO A 75 22.47 9.03 -14.01
N ASP A 76 22.78 10.29 -14.32
CA ASP A 76 21.77 11.28 -14.73
C ASP A 76 21.17 10.99 -16.12
N ASP A 77 21.91 10.28 -16.96
CA ASP A 77 21.48 9.83 -18.29
C ASP A 77 20.76 8.47 -18.27
N ALA A 78 20.66 7.82 -17.11
CA ALA A 78 19.94 6.57 -16.99
C ALA A 78 18.43 6.79 -17.27
N PRO A 79 17.74 5.84 -17.94
CA PRO A 79 16.32 5.98 -18.23
C PRO A 79 15.49 6.25 -16.97
N GLY A 80 14.77 7.37 -16.97
CA GLY A 80 13.92 7.80 -15.85
C GLY A 80 14.66 8.49 -14.69
N ALA A 81 15.99 8.65 -14.72
CA ALA A 81 16.75 9.22 -13.60
C ALA A 81 16.38 10.68 -13.28
N SER A 82 16.31 11.55 -14.30
CA SER A 82 15.92 12.95 -14.12
C SER A 82 14.51 13.07 -13.51
N TYR A 83 13.55 12.31 -14.05
CA TYR A 83 12.18 12.30 -13.56
C TYR A 83 12.07 11.68 -12.16
N LEU A 84 12.90 10.66 -11.84
CA LEU A 84 12.98 10.08 -10.50
C LEU A 84 13.43 11.12 -9.47
N ARG A 85 14.47 11.91 -9.78
CA ARG A 85 14.95 12.98 -8.89
C ARG A 85 13.88 14.04 -8.67
N GLN A 86 13.18 14.45 -9.73
CA GLN A 86 12.10 15.43 -9.63
C GLN A 86 10.94 14.92 -8.75
N THR A 87 10.49 13.69 -9.02
CA THR A 87 9.38 13.06 -8.30
C THR A 87 9.75 12.79 -6.84
N LEU A 88 11.02 12.42 -6.57
CA LEU A 88 11.54 12.28 -5.21
C LEU A 88 11.43 13.58 -4.43
N VAL A 89 11.87 14.71 -5.01
CA VAL A 89 11.78 16.03 -4.37
C VAL A 89 10.31 16.40 -4.08
N ALA A 90 9.42 16.18 -5.05
CA ALA A 90 7.99 16.44 -4.88
C ALA A 90 7.37 15.55 -3.78
N GLY A 91 7.72 14.26 -3.77
CA GLY A 91 7.26 13.30 -2.77
C GLY A 91 7.75 13.63 -1.36
N GLU A 92 9.03 14.00 -1.20
CA GLU A 92 9.58 14.44 0.08
C GLU A 92 8.92 15.73 0.57
N ALA A 93 8.63 16.67 -0.33
CA ALA A 93 7.88 17.88 0.01
C ALA A 93 6.45 17.56 0.47
N LEU A 94 5.75 16.63 -0.18
CA LEU A 94 4.42 16.16 0.25
C LEU A 94 4.48 15.47 1.63
N LEU A 95 5.50 14.66 1.88
CA LEU A 95 5.68 14.01 3.19
C LEU A 95 5.94 15.01 4.31
N ALA A 96 6.66 16.11 4.03
CA ALA A 96 6.91 17.17 5.00
C ALA A 96 5.67 18.03 5.31
N GLN A 97 4.67 18.03 4.42
CA GLN A 97 3.43 18.77 4.61
C GLN A 97 2.48 18.01 5.55
N ALA A 98 2.30 18.52 6.77
CA ALA A 98 1.37 17.95 7.76
C ALA A 98 -0.09 17.93 7.26
N GLY A 99 -0.46 18.88 6.39
CA GLY A 99 -1.81 18.99 5.81
C GLY A 99 -1.98 18.34 4.44
N ALA A 100 -1.01 17.54 3.97
CA ALA A 100 -1.14 16.86 2.69
C ALA A 100 -2.39 15.97 2.68
N ARG A 101 -3.18 16.02 1.60
CA ARG A 101 -4.38 15.19 1.50
C ARG A 101 -4.02 13.75 1.17
N THR A 102 -4.89 12.82 1.58
CA THR A 102 -4.73 11.39 1.34
C THR A 102 -4.62 11.05 -0.15
N ASP A 103 -5.37 11.72 -1.02
CA ASP A 103 -5.30 11.50 -2.47
C ASP A 103 -3.99 12.02 -3.08
N GLN A 104 -3.49 13.18 -2.64
CA GLN A 104 -2.19 13.69 -3.08
C GLN A 104 -1.04 12.74 -2.70
N LEU A 105 -1.10 12.17 -1.49
CA LEU A 105 -0.12 11.18 -1.05
C LEU A 105 -0.18 9.91 -1.89
N ARG A 106 -1.38 9.43 -2.21
CA ARG A 106 -1.59 8.26 -3.07
C ARG A 106 -1.04 8.51 -4.48
N GLU A 107 -1.38 9.64 -5.09
CA GLU A 107 -0.90 10.03 -6.41
C GLU A 107 0.63 10.11 -6.44
N GLY A 108 1.23 10.76 -5.45
CA GLY A 108 2.69 10.83 -5.32
C GLY A 108 3.34 9.45 -5.13
N ALA A 109 2.73 8.56 -4.34
CA ALA A 109 3.24 7.19 -4.16
C ALA A 109 3.17 6.39 -5.47
N MET A 110 2.05 6.51 -6.20
CA MET A 110 1.87 5.86 -7.50
C MET A 110 2.87 6.38 -8.53
N GLU A 111 3.04 7.69 -8.64
CA GLU A 111 3.98 8.33 -9.56
C GLU A 111 5.41 7.88 -9.25
N LEU A 112 5.83 7.96 -7.99
CA LEU A 112 7.18 7.58 -7.58
C LEU A 112 7.43 6.08 -7.76
N GLY A 113 6.45 5.24 -7.44
CA GLY A 113 6.52 3.79 -7.70
C GLY A 113 6.62 3.46 -9.19
N HIS A 114 5.89 4.18 -10.04
CA HIS A 114 5.99 4.04 -11.50
C HIS A 114 7.40 4.37 -11.99
N VAL A 115 7.96 5.50 -11.56
CA VAL A 115 9.29 5.93 -12.01
C VAL A 115 10.39 5.01 -11.47
N VAL A 116 10.28 4.53 -10.23
CA VAL A 116 11.17 3.48 -9.70
C VAL A 116 11.12 2.24 -10.60
N SER A 117 9.92 1.81 -11.02
CA SER A 117 9.77 0.68 -11.95
C SER A 117 10.43 0.95 -13.30
N THR A 118 10.28 2.15 -13.87
CA THR A 118 10.95 2.56 -15.12
C THR A 118 12.47 2.47 -15.00
N VAL A 119 13.05 2.96 -13.90
CA VAL A 119 14.50 2.86 -13.65
C VAL A 119 14.93 1.40 -13.54
N VAL A 120 14.17 0.57 -12.81
CA VAL A 120 14.44 -0.87 -12.66
C VAL A 120 14.44 -1.60 -14.01
N GLN A 121 13.48 -1.29 -14.89
CA GLN A 121 13.42 -1.85 -16.24
C GLN A 121 14.62 -1.40 -17.10
N GLY A 122 15.12 -0.18 -16.88
CA GLY A 122 16.30 0.37 -17.55
C GLY A 122 17.65 -0.18 -17.06
N LEU A 123 17.71 -0.90 -15.94
CA LEU A 123 18.98 -1.34 -15.33
C LEU A 123 19.84 -2.22 -16.23
N GLY A 124 19.26 -2.89 -17.22
CA GLY A 124 20.00 -3.70 -18.20
C GLY A 124 20.98 -2.88 -19.05
N SER A 125 20.78 -1.57 -19.16
CA SER A 125 21.67 -0.65 -19.89
C SER A 125 22.86 -0.15 -19.06
N LEU A 126 22.86 -0.40 -17.74
CA LEU A 126 23.90 0.05 -16.82
C LEU A 126 25.02 -0.99 -16.66
N PRO A 127 26.23 -0.59 -16.23
CA PRO A 127 27.28 -1.53 -15.86
C PRO A 127 26.78 -2.58 -14.86
N ALA A 128 27.14 -3.85 -15.07
CA ALA A 128 26.62 -4.97 -14.27
C ALA A 128 26.76 -4.81 -12.74
N PRO A 129 27.88 -4.28 -12.19
CA PRO A 129 27.99 -4.02 -10.75
C PRO A 129 26.95 -3.00 -10.25
N MET A 130 26.72 -1.92 -11.00
CA MET A 130 25.74 -0.89 -10.67
C MET A 130 24.31 -1.44 -10.74
N ALA A 131 23.98 -2.12 -11.84
CA ALA A 131 22.68 -2.76 -12.02
C ALA A 131 22.36 -3.75 -10.88
N THR A 132 23.37 -4.49 -10.42
CA THR A 132 23.24 -5.44 -9.31
C THR A 132 23.00 -4.72 -7.98
N ALA A 133 23.75 -3.65 -7.69
CA ALA A 133 23.58 -2.84 -6.50
C ALA A 133 22.17 -2.22 -6.43
N LEU A 134 21.69 -1.66 -7.53
CA LEU A 134 20.36 -1.05 -7.61
C LEU A 134 19.23 -2.09 -7.46
N ARG A 135 19.35 -3.29 -8.06
CA ARG A 135 18.36 -4.37 -7.83
C ARG A 135 18.30 -4.79 -6.37
N ARG A 136 19.45 -4.89 -5.70
CA ARG A 136 19.51 -5.28 -4.29
C ARG A 136 18.82 -4.26 -3.39
N ILE A 137 18.94 -2.96 -3.67
CA ILE A 137 18.18 -1.92 -2.95
C ILE A 137 16.67 -2.18 -3.00
N VAL A 138 16.13 -2.58 -4.16
CA VAL A 138 14.70 -2.89 -4.28
C VAL A 138 14.32 -4.13 -3.47
N LEU A 139 15.14 -5.18 -3.53
CA LEU A 139 14.91 -6.41 -2.75
C LEU A 139 14.95 -6.14 -1.24
N ASP A 140 15.96 -5.40 -0.78
CA ASP A 140 16.12 -5.05 0.63
C ASP A 140 14.94 -4.19 1.13
N ALA A 141 14.45 -3.25 0.32
CA ALA A 141 13.28 -2.44 0.66
C ALA A 141 11.96 -3.23 0.68
N THR A 142 11.88 -4.36 -0.04
CA THR A 142 10.66 -5.16 -0.17
C THR A 142 10.28 -5.83 1.15
N GLU A 143 11.24 -6.15 2.01
CA GLU A 143 10.99 -6.82 3.30
C GLU A 143 10.02 -6.00 4.18
N GLU A 144 10.30 -4.71 4.37
CA GLU A 144 9.46 -3.83 5.19
C GLU A 144 8.05 -3.68 4.59
N LYS A 145 7.98 -3.53 3.26
CA LYS A 145 6.72 -3.39 2.52
C LYS A 145 5.85 -4.63 2.65
N LEU A 146 6.43 -5.82 2.51
CA LEU A 146 5.71 -7.08 2.68
C LEU A 146 5.23 -7.26 4.11
N HIS A 147 6.05 -6.91 5.12
CA HIS A 147 5.62 -6.96 6.52
C HIS A 147 4.38 -6.09 6.74
N PHE A 148 4.43 -4.84 6.26
CA PHE A 148 3.30 -3.92 6.33
C PHE A 148 2.05 -4.50 5.65
N GLU A 149 2.17 -5.02 4.42
CA GLU A 149 1.04 -5.54 3.66
C GLU A 149 0.38 -6.76 4.33
N ARG A 150 1.19 -7.67 4.88
CA ARG A 150 0.68 -8.82 5.64
C ARG A 150 -0.12 -8.38 6.86
N LEU A 151 0.37 -7.38 7.60
CA LEU A 151 -0.38 -6.78 8.72
C LEU A 151 -1.63 -6.05 8.24
N TRP A 152 -1.55 -5.31 7.13
CA TRP A 152 -2.68 -4.59 6.56
C TRP A 152 -3.83 -5.53 6.20
N TYR A 153 -3.54 -6.63 5.51
CA TYR A 153 -4.54 -7.60 5.07
C TYR A 153 -4.87 -8.70 6.09
N ALA A 154 -4.23 -8.71 7.27
CA ALA A 154 -4.52 -9.64 8.36
C ALA A 154 -6.02 -9.85 8.67
N PRO A 155 -6.91 -8.84 8.66
CA PRO A 155 -8.32 -9.03 8.99
C PRO A 155 -9.10 -9.83 7.95
N VAL A 156 -8.55 -10.01 6.75
CA VAL A 156 -9.14 -10.84 5.68
C VAL A 156 -8.90 -12.33 5.94
N GLY A 157 -7.90 -12.69 6.76
CA GLY A 157 -7.71 -14.07 7.22
C GLY A 157 -7.01 -15.02 6.23
N PHE A 158 -6.48 -14.52 5.11
CA PHE A 158 -5.69 -15.35 4.18
C PHE A 158 -4.30 -15.72 4.73
N GLU A 159 -3.77 -14.96 5.67
CA GLU A 159 -2.46 -15.19 6.26
C GLU A 159 -2.56 -16.17 7.42
N ALA A 160 -1.96 -17.36 7.27
CA ALA A 160 -2.01 -18.41 8.30
C ALA A 160 -1.20 -18.06 9.56
N VAL A 161 -0.11 -17.30 9.40
CA VAL A 161 0.76 -16.88 10.51
C VAL A 161 1.09 -15.40 10.34
N LEU A 162 0.56 -14.57 11.24
CA LEU A 162 0.86 -13.14 11.21
C LEU A 162 2.32 -12.87 11.59
N PRO A 163 2.96 -11.86 10.97
CA PRO A 163 4.27 -11.38 11.41
C PRO A 163 4.26 -11.03 12.90
N THR A 164 5.35 -11.35 13.60
CA THR A 164 5.56 -10.97 15.00
C THR A 164 6.50 -9.75 15.09
N GLY A 165 6.47 -9.04 16.23
CA GLY A 165 7.44 -8.00 16.58
C GLY A 165 6.99 -6.56 16.36
N ARG A 166 6.31 -6.24 15.23
CA ARG A 166 5.74 -4.90 14.97
C ARG A 166 4.23 -4.99 14.77
N SER A 167 3.51 -3.99 15.29
CA SER A 167 2.08 -3.79 15.00
C SER A 167 1.90 -2.96 13.72
N LEU A 168 0.69 -2.91 13.16
CA LEU A 168 0.41 -2.06 12.01
C LEU A 168 0.68 -0.59 12.34
N GLU A 169 0.27 -0.16 13.53
CA GLU A 169 0.44 1.19 14.05
C GLU A 169 1.92 1.63 14.08
N ASP A 170 2.85 0.70 14.30
CA ASP A 170 4.29 0.99 14.29
C ASP A 170 4.83 1.32 12.89
N PHE A 171 4.11 1.01 11.82
CA PHE A 171 4.44 1.44 10.45
C PHE A 171 3.77 2.77 10.07
N LEU A 172 2.67 3.11 10.73
CA LEU A 172 1.85 4.28 10.40
C LEU A 172 2.32 5.56 11.11
N ARG A 173 3.21 5.43 12.11
CA ARG A 173 3.97 6.54 12.70
C ARG A 173 4.99 7.08 11.70
#